data_AF-M3JAB6-F1
#
_entry.id   AF-M3JAB6-F1
#
_cell.length_a   1.000
_cell.length_b   1.000
_cell.length_c   1.000
_cell.angle_alpha   90.00
_cell.angle_beta   90.00
_cell.angle_gamma   90.00
#
_symmetry.space_group_name_H-M   'P 1'
#
loop_
_entity.id
_entity.type
_entity.pdbx_description
1 polymer ?
#
loop_
_entity_poly.entity_id
_entity_poly.type
_entity_poly.pdbx_seq_one_letter_code
_entity_poly.pdbx_strand_id
1 'polypeptide(L)'
;MSSVPAWKRAGLSVKAQEEDDESLSTKRIENADLTTKEIKKISNKRKLQEDSKHKSKKPPKRIKLPKKERPPPPVKDQLTYLKQFQDDKDNWKFNKSKQNWILKNIKDIPEDYEPALVAYLGTLQGGSRDRLIPELKEVISKWNTQYEEAEKKIEEQLNKKLEGEEPDKEEKKEEKEESTGVTLDYALRCKAILVKLDDDEDIEVKGQ
;
A
#
# COMPACT_ATOMS: atom_id res chain seq x y z
N MET A 1 -1.74 -5.82 69.85
CA MET A 1 -2.36 -6.47 68.68
C MET A 1 -1.39 -6.34 67.52
N SER A 2 -0.80 -7.43 67.05
CA SER A 2 0.19 -7.44 65.97
C SER A 2 -0.49 -7.16 64.62
N SER A 3 0.02 -6.16 63.89
CA SER A 3 -0.53 -5.76 62.59
C SER A 3 -0.14 -6.76 61.52
N VAL A 4 -1.14 -7.41 60.90
CA VAL A 4 -0.92 -8.36 59.82
C VAL A 4 -0.56 -7.58 58.54
N PRO A 5 0.65 -7.78 57.98
CA PRO A 5 1.05 -7.07 56.76
C PRO A 5 0.11 -7.37 55.59
N ALA A 6 -0.16 -6.36 54.77
CA ALA A 6 -1.16 -6.39 53.70
C ALA A 6 -1.00 -7.58 52.72
N TRP A 7 0.22 -8.05 52.53
CA TRP A 7 0.62 -9.11 51.62
C TRP A 7 0.13 -10.48 52.11
N LYS A 8 0.06 -10.67 53.43
CA LYS A 8 -0.52 -11.86 54.06
C LYS A 8 -2.05 -11.85 54.04
N ARG A 9 -2.68 -10.66 53.96
CA ARG A 9 -4.15 -10.52 53.78
C ARG A 9 -4.59 -10.78 52.34
N ALA A 10 -3.69 -10.57 51.37
CA ALA A 10 -3.93 -10.80 49.94
C ALA A 10 -3.61 -12.23 49.47
N GLY A 11 -3.31 -13.17 50.37
CA GLY A 11 -3.09 -14.57 50.05
C GLY A 11 -1.73 -14.91 49.39
N LEU A 12 -0.79 -13.96 49.33
CA LEU A 12 0.57 -14.22 48.84
C LEU A 12 1.46 -14.76 49.99
N SER A 13 2.00 -15.98 49.81
CA SER A 13 3.02 -16.51 50.70
C SER A 13 4.42 -16.15 50.19
N VAL A 14 5.23 -15.55 51.06
CA VAL A 14 6.66 -15.34 50.78
C VAL A 14 7.35 -16.67 51.07
N LYS A 15 7.85 -17.33 50.02
CA LYS A 15 8.76 -18.45 50.18
C LYS A 15 10.08 -17.86 50.68
N ALA A 16 10.39 -18.09 51.96
CA ALA A 16 11.70 -17.79 52.50
C ALA A 16 12.72 -18.59 51.68
N GLN A 17 13.53 -17.89 50.91
CA GLN A 17 14.68 -18.46 50.24
C GLN A 17 15.87 -18.01 51.09
N GLU A 18 16.50 -19.01 51.72
CA GLU A 18 17.68 -18.85 52.57
C GLU A 18 18.78 -18.03 51.90
N GLU A 19 19.48 -17.32 52.76
CA GLU A 19 20.65 -16.50 52.47
C GLU A 19 21.79 -17.40 51.94
N ASP A 20 22.22 -17.13 50.71
CA ASP A 20 23.62 -17.32 50.33
C ASP A 20 24.15 -15.93 49.97
N ASP A 21 24.62 -15.25 51.02
CA ASP A 21 25.45 -14.07 50.98
C ASP A 21 26.87 -14.50 50.57
N GLU A 22 27.03 -14.86 49.29
CA GLU A 22 28.34 -15.13 48.73
C GLU A 22 28.57 -14.26 47.50
N SER A 23 29.25 -13.14 47.77
CA SER A 23 30.10 -12.44 46.81
C SER A 23 29.34 -11.88 45.59
N LEU A 24 28.89 -10.63 45.74
CA LEU A 24 28.89 -9.65 44.63
C LEU A 24 30.34 -9.38 44.17
N SER A 25 31.04 -10.41 43.69
CA SER A 25 32.23 -10.25 42.87
C SER A 25 31.75 -9.59 41.58
N THR A 26 32.12 -8.31 41.42
CA THR A 26 31.95 -7.53 40.21
C THR A 26 32.78 -8.15 39.07
N LYS A 27 32.36 -9.32 38.58
CA LYS A 27 32.91 -9.89 37.35
C LYS A 27 32.24 -9.22 36.17
N ARG A 28 33.06 -8.60 35.31
CA ARG A 28 32.64 -7.98 34.06
C ARG A 28 32.04 -9.06 33.17
N ILE A 29 30.79 -8.87 32.76
CA ILE A 29 29.95 -9.89 32.07
C ILE A 29 30.54 -10.35 30.72
N GLU A 30 31.53 -9.64 30.20
CA GLU A 30 32.22 -9.95 28.94
C GLU A 30 33.15 -11.18 29.02
N ASN A 31 33.58 -11.60 30.22
CA ASN A 31 34.55 -12.69 30.41
C ASN A 31 34.01 -13.90 31.19
N ALA A 32 32.69 -14.05 31.30
CA ALA A 32 32.08 -15.18 32.02
C ALA A 32 31.30 -16.07 31.04
N ASP A 33 31.64 -17.35 31.00
CA ASP A 33 30.87 -18.38 30.28
C ASP A 33 29.54 -18.63 30.99
N LEU A 34 28.59 -17.72 30.78
CA LEU A 34 27.27 -17.75 31.41
C LEU A 34 26.31 -18.61 30.60
N THR A 35 25.48 -19.38 31.29
CA THR A 35 24.43 -20.17 30.64
C THR A 35 23.32 -19.26 30.10
N THR A 36 22.59 -19.73 29.08
CA THR A 36 21.48 -18.95 28.46
C THR A 36 20.38 -18.54 29.46
N LYS A 37 20.22 -19.29 30.56
CA LYS A 37 19.27 -18.98 31.64
C LYS A 37 19.76 -17.82 32.52
N GLU A 38 21.06 -17.74 32.79
CA GLU A 38 21.67 -16.67 33.59
C GLU A 38 21.71 -15.35 32.82
N ILE A 39 22.04 -15.40 31.53
CA ILE A 39 22.00 -14.23 30.63
C ILE A 39 20.59 -13.61 30.59
N LYS A 40 19.53 -14.45 30.54
CA LYS A 40 18.13 -14.00 30.57
C LYS A 40 17.74 -13.37 31.92
N LYS A 41 18.25 -13.89 33.05
CA LYS A 41 17.99 -13.31 34.37
C LYS A 41 18.68 -11.95 34.52
N ILE A 42 19.92 -11.83 34.04
CA ILE A 42 20.69 -10.57 34.09
C ILE A 42 20.06 -9.50 33.20
N SER A 43 19.61 -9.86 31.98
CA SER A 43 18.95 -8.91 31.07
C SER A 43 17.58 -8.44 31.58
N ASN A 44 16.79 -9.33 32.19
CA ASN A 44 15.53 -8.94 32.83
C ASN A 44 15.76 -8.05 34.05
N LYS A 45 16.76 -8.33 34.90
CA LYS A 45 17.10 -7.45 36.03
C LYS A 45 17.54 -6.04 35.57
N ARG A 46 18.32 -5.94 34.48
CA ARG A 46 18.70 -4.63 33.91
C ARG A 46 17.49 -3.86 33.35
N LYS A 47 16.56 -4.53 32.66
CA LYS A 47 15.32 -3.89 32.19
C LYS A 47 14.47 -3.34 33.33
N LEU A 48 14.33 -4.11 34.43
CA LEU A 48 13.58 -3.64 35.60
C LEU A 48 14.26 -2.47 36.33
N GLN A 49 15.59 -2.38 36.32
CA GLN A 49 16.31 -1.26 36.92
C GLN A 49 16.35 -0.01 36.04
N GLU A 50 16.15 -0.13 34.72
CA GLU A 50 16.10 1.03 33.82
C GLU A 50 14.71 1.69 33.79
N ASP A 51 13.64 0.96 34.12
CA ASP A 51 12.28 1.51 34.28
C ASP A 51 12.07 2.27 35.61
N SER A 52 12.91 2.06 36.63
CA SER A 52 12.75 2.70 37.95
C SER A 52 13.55 3.99 38.15
N LYS A 53 14.44 4.36 37.22
CA LYS A 53 15.00 5.72 37.17
C LYS A 53 14.16 6.56 36.23
N HIS A 54 13.41 7.51 36.80
CA HIS A 54 12.73 8.60 36.11
C HIS A 54 13.67 9.35 35.13
N LYS A 55 13.90 8.80 33.94
CA LYS A 55 14.30 9.59 32.78
C LYS A 55 13.05 10.34 32.37
N SER A 56 12.98 11.63 32.69
CA SER A 56 12.01 12.56 32.14
C SER A 56 12.08 12.46 30.61
N LYS A 57 11.20 11.65 30.02
CA LYS A 57 11.07 11.55 28.57
C LYS A 57 10.75 12.96 28.10
N LYS A 58 11.63 13.55 27.28
CA LYS A 58 11.38 14.84 26.63
C LYS A 58 9.94 14.80 26.08
N PRO A 59 9.10 15.81 26.34
CA PRO A 59 7.72 15.79 25.89
C PRO A 59 7.72 15.53 24.38
N PRO A 60 6.88 14.60 23.88
CA PRO A 60 6.84 14.30 22.47
C PRO A 60 6.56 15.60 21.70
N LYS A 61 7.41 15.95 20.74
CA LYS A 61 7.30 17.16 19.89
C LYS A 61 5.93 17.33 19.20
N ARG A 62 5.07 16.31 19.23
CA ARG A 62 3.72 16.34 18.66
C ARG A 62 2.77 15.48 19.49
N ILE A 63 1.75 16.11 20.09
CA ILE A 63 0.65 15.41 20.77
C ILE A 63 -0.14 14.67 19.69
N LYS A 64 -0.06 13.35 19.71
CA LYS A 64 -0.75 12.48 18.76
C LYS A 64 -2.19 12.29 19.28
N LEU A 65 -3.16 13.02 18.72
CA LEU A 65 -4.60 12.76 18.96
C LEU A 65 -4.90 11.26 18.78
N PRO A 66 -5.81 10.67 19.58
CA PRO A 66 -6.19 9.28 19.42
C PRO A 66 -6.67 9.01 17.98
N LYS A 67 -6.37 7.81 17.46
CA LYS A 67 -6.66 7.45 16.04
C LYS A 67 -8.13 7.68 15.63
N LYS A 68 -9.06 7.69 16.58
CA LYS A 68 -10.49 7.91 16.38
C LYS A 68 -10.89 9.37 16.14
N GLU A 69 -10.09 10.33 16.61
CA GLU A 69 -10.38 11.77 16.52
C GLU A 69 -9.64 12.45 15.36
N ARG A 70 -8.82 11.71 14.61
CA ARG A 70 -8.13 12.26 13.47
C ARG A 70 -9.07 12.22 12.27
N PRO A 71 -9.34 13.38 11.62
CA PRO A 71 -10.04 13.34 10.34
C PRO A 71 -9.22 12.47 9.37
N PRO A 72 -9.87 11.66 8.52
CA PRO A 72 -9.16 10.96 7.47
C PRO A 72 -8.43 12.01 6.62
N PRO A 73 -7.20 11.73 6.17
CA PRO A 73 -6.51 12.63 5.27
C PRO A 73 -7.38 12.85 4.03
N PRO A 74 -7.50 14.10 3.54
CA PRO A 74 -8.39 14.44 2.42
C PRO A 74 -7.96 13.76 1.11
N VAL A 75 -6.68 13.37 1.00
CA VAL A 75 -6.11 12.70 -0.17
C VAL A 75 -5.54 11.35 0.27
N LYS A 76 -5.78 10.31 -0.54
CA LYS A 76 -5.23 8.96 -0.33
C LYS A 76 -3.70 9.01 -0.27
N ASP A 77 -3.09 8.36 0.72
CA ASP A 77 -1.64 8.33 0.93
C ASP A 77 -0.82 7.85 -0.29
N GLN A 78 -1.44 7.08 -1.19
CA GLN A 78 -0.86 6.56 -2.42
C GLN A 78 -0.78 7.63 -3.51
N LEU A 79 -1.77 8.52 -3.59
CA LEU A 79 -1.76 9.65 -4.52
C LEU A 79 -0.71 10.68 -4.09
N THR A 80 -0.61 10.95 -2.79
CA THR A 80 0.47 11.78 -2.23
C THR A 80 1.85 11.18 -2.49
N TYR A 81 1.97 9.85 -2.51
CA TYR A 81 3.23 9.17 -2.82
C TYR A 81 3.65 9.32 -4.28
N LEU A 82 2.69 9.35 -5.22
CA LEU A 82 2.96 9.66 -6.62
C LEU A 82 3.41 11.13 -6.78
N LYS A 83 2.69 12.09 -6.17
CA LYS A 83 3.12 13.50 -6.19
C LYS A 83 4.50 13.70 -5.60
N GLN A 84 4.77 13.09 -4.44
CA GLN A 84 6.08 13.19 -3.81
C GLN A 84 7.20 12.63 -4.73
N PHE A 85 6.93 11.57 -5.49
CA PHE A 85 7.90 11.04 -6.45
C PHE A 85 8.24 12.06 -7.55
N GLN A 86 7.26 12.84 -8.00
CA GLN A 86 7.44 13.87 -9.02
C GLN A 86 8.09 15.14 -8.47
N ASP A 87 7.61 15.63 -7.33
CA ASP A 87 8.00 16.93 -6.77
C ASP A 87 9.28 16.87 -5.92
N ASP A 88 9.49 15.77 -5.18
CA ASP A 88 10.54 15.62 -4.18
C ASP A 88 11.13 14.19 -4.20
N LYS A 89 11.81 13.89 -5.30
CA LYS A 89 12.46 12.59 -5.53
C LYS A 89 13.57 12.29 -4.52
N ASP A 90 14.22 13.31 -3.97
CA ASP A 90 15.32 13.16 -3.00
C ASP A 90 14.85 12.65 -1.64
N ASN A 91 13.71 13.14 -1.15
CA ASN A 91 13.13 12.64 0.11
C ASN A 91 12.16 11.48 -0.09
N TRP A 92 11.90 11.07 -1.34
CA TRP A 92 11.02 9.96 -1.64
C TRP A 92 11.63 8.63 -1.21
N LYS A 93 10.83 7.83 -0.51
CA LYS A 93 11.25 6.50 -0.03
C LYS A 93 10.32 5.45 -0.59
N PHE A 94 10.91 4.45 -1.26
CA PHE A 94 10.18 3.32 -1.81
C PHE A 94 9.30 2.65 -0.75
N ASN A 95 8.00 2.50 -1.07
CA ASN A 95 7.05 1.80 -0.23
C ASN A 95 6.32 0.74 -1.05
N LYS A 96 6.63 -0.54 -0.80
CA LYS A 96 6.06 -1.68 -1.53
C LYS A 96 4.54 -1.77 -1.41
N SER A 97 3.98 -1.43 -0.25
CA SER A 97 2.52 -1.47 -0.03
C SER A 97 1.82 -0.44 -0.93
N LYS A 98 2.38 0.75 -1.06
CA LYS A 98 1.86 1.79 -1.95
C LYS A 98 2.02 1.40 -3.42
N GLN A 99 3.17 0.84 -3.80
CA GLN A 99 3.38 0.31 -5.16
C GLN A 99 2.34 -0.76 -5.53
N ASN A 100 2.13 -1.76 -4.66
CA ASN A 100 1.16 -2.83 -4.91
C ASN A 100 -0.28 -2.28 -5.02
N TRP A 101 -0.59 -1.21 -4.27
CA TRP A 101 -1.88 -0.54 -4.41
C TRP A 101 -2.00 0.17 -5.75
N ILE A 102 -0.97 0.92 -6.16
CA ILE A 102 -0.94 1.64 -7.45
C ILE A 102 -1.12 0.67 -8.61
N LEU A 103 -0.37 -0.44 -8.63
CA LEU A 103 -0.46 -1.45 -9.68
C LEU A 103 -1.86 -2.08 -9.81
N LYS A 104 -2.58 -2.23 -8.68
CA LYS A 104 -3.95 -2.76 -8.68
C LYS A 104 -5.02 -1.75 -9.08
N ASN A 105 -4.74 -0.46 -8.96
CA ASN A 105 -5.72 0.63 -9.11
C ASN A 105 -5.33 1.60 -10.23
N ILE A 106 -4.61 1.14 -11.26
CA ILE A 106 -4.15 2.01 -12.38
C ILE A 106 -5.34 2.72 -13.05
N LYS A 107 -6.47 2.02 -13.18
CA LYS A 107 -7.74 2.56 -13.72
C LYS A 107 -8.39 3.61 -12.82
N ASP A 108 -8.32 3.45 -11.50
CA ASP A 108 -9.06 4.28 -10.53
C ASP A 108 -8.30 5.54 -10.06
N ILE A 109 -7.10 5.77 -10.61
CA ILE A 109 -6.29 6.94 -10.29
C ILE A 109 -6.86 8.16 -11.05
N PRO A 110 -7.06 9.33 -10.38
CA PRO A 110 -7.54 10.54 -11.03
C PRO A 110 -6.54 11.09 -12.05
N GLU A 111 -7.05 11.72 -13.10
CA GLU A 111 -6.27 12.32 -14.20
C GLU A 111 -5.21 13.32 -13.72
N ASP A 112 -5.46 14.06 -12.65
CA ASP A 112 -4.50 15.00 -12.04
C ASP A 112 -3.15 14.36 -11.66
N TYR A 113 -3.13 13.04 -11.45
CA TYR A 113 -1.96 12.28 -11.02
C TYR A 113 -1.35 11.44 -12.16
N GLU A 114 -1.93 11.47 -13.36
CA GLU A 114 -1.42 10.77 -14.54
C GLU A 114 0.06 11.02 -14.86
N PRO A 115 0.55 12.28 -14.92
CA PRO A 115 1.96 12.51 -15.23
C PRO A 115 2.89 11.88 -14.17
N ALA A 116 2.49 11.94 -12.89
CA ALA A 116 3.22 11.31 -11.80
C ALA A 116 3.18 9.78 -11.89
N LEU A 117 2.03 9.21 -12.28
CA LEU A 117 1.82 7.78 -12.45
C LEU A 117 2.70 7.23 -13.57
N VAL A 118 2.65 7.85 -14.76
CA VAL A 118 3.44 7.46 -15.93
C VAL A 118 4.94 7.55 -15.63
N ALA A 119 5.38 8.65 -15.00
CA ALA A 119 6.78 8.81 -14.60
C ALA A 119 7.22 7.75 -13.58
N TYR A 120 6.36 7.42 -12.59
CA TYR A 120 6.66 6.40 -11.60
C TYR A 120 6.72 5.00 -12.21
N LEU A 121 5.71 4.63 -13.00
CA LEU A 121 5.63 3.33 -13.65
C LEU A 121 6.78 3.11 -14.64
N GLY A 122 7.22 4.15 -15.35
CA GLY A 122 8.40 4.09 -16.22
C GLY A 122 9.71 3.72 -15.49
N THR A 123 9.79 3.92 -14.17
CA THR A 123 10.97 3.50 -13.38
C THR A 123 10.90 2.07 -12.86
N LEU A 124 9.84 1.31 -13.15
CA LEU A 124 9.74 -0.08 -12.70
C LEU A 124 10.75 -0.96 -13.43
N GLN A 125 11.43 -1.80 -12.66
CA GLN A 125 12.41 -2.76 -13.17
C GLN A 125 12.12 -4.17 -12.64
N GLY A 126 12.56 -5.19 -13.39
CA GLY A 126 12.42 -6.60 -13.05
C GLY A 126 10.98 -7.13 -13.11
N GLY A 127 10.67 -8.18 -12.35
CA GLY A 127 9.43 -8.93 -12.51
C GLY A 127 8.12 -8.17 -12.26
N SER A 128 8.11 -6.96 -11.70
CA SER A 128 6.91 -6.10 -11.74
C SER A 128 6.64 -5.52 -13.12
N ARG A 129 7.70 -5.13 -13.84
CA ARG A 129 7.62 -4.64 -15.22
C ARG A 129 7.19 -5.76 -16.16
N ASP A 130 7.83 -6.93 -16.04
CA ASP A 130 7.57 -8.07 -16.93
C ASP A 130 6.12 -8.58 -16.85
N ARG A 131 5.44 -8.39 -15.70
CA ARG A 131 4.01 -8.70 -15.55
C ARG A 131 3.11 -7.57 -16.01
N LEU A 132 3.51 -6.32 -15.79
CA LEU A 132 2.70 -5.16 -16.13
C LEU A 132 2.58 -4.97 -17.65
N ILE A 133 3.68 -5.19 -18.40
CA ILE A 133 3.69 -5.04 -19.86
C ILE A 133 2.58 -5.88 -20.54
N PRO A 134 2.50 -7.21 -20.34
CA PRO A 134 1.44 -8.01 -20.97
C PRO A 134 0.04 -7.63 -20.48
N GLU A 135 -0.14 -7.26 -19.21
CA GLU A 135 -1.42 -6.76 -18.70
C GLU A 135 -1.88 -5.50 -19.44
N LEU A 136 -0.98 -4.53 -19.66
CA LEU A 136 -1.28 -3.32 -20.41
C LEU A 136 -1.57 -3.61 -21.89
N LYS A 137 -0.82 -4.52 -22.53
CA LYS A 137 -1.07 -4.95 -23.92
C LYS A 137 -2.43 -5.62 -24.05
N GLU A 138 -2.82 -6.48 -23.10
CA GLU A 138 -4.13 -7.14 -23.09
C GLU A 138 -5.29 -6.13 -22.99
N VAL A 139 -5.13 -5.09 -22.16
CA VAL A 139 -6.13 -4.01 -22.05
C VAL A 139 -6.31 -3.29 -23.38
N ILE A 140 -5.22 -2.95 -24.07
CA ILE A 140 -5.29 -2.29 -25.37
C ILE A 140 -5.90 -3.21 -26.42
N SER A 141 -5.53 -4.49 -26.43
CA SER A 141 -6.14 -5.46 -27.34
C SER A 141 -7.65 -5.57 -27.13
N LYS A 142 -8.11 -5.63 -25.87
CA LYS A 142 -9.55 -5.66 -25.54
C LYS A 142 -10.26 -4.40 -26.01
N TRP A 143 -9.64 -3.23 -25.84
CA TRP A 143 -10.17 -1.97 -26.37
C TRP A 143 -10.30 -2.01 -27.90
N ASN A 144 -9.25 -2.43 -28.60
CA ASN A 144 -9.25 -2.50 -30.06
C ASN A 144 -10.33 -3.46 -30.59
N THR A 145 -10.54 -4.61 -29.94
CA THR A 145 -11.64 -5.53 -30.29
C THR A 145 -13.01 -4.91 -30.03
N GLN A 146 -13.21 -4.28 -28.88
CA GLN A 146 -14.47 -3.58 -28.56
C GLN A 146 -14.77 -2.47 -29.56
N TYR A 147 -13.74 -1.74 -29.99
CA TYR A 147 -13.84 -0.68 -30.97
C TYR A 147 -14.23 -1.22 -32.37
N GLU A 148 -13.60 -2.30 -32.84
CA GLU A 148 -13.97 -2.94 -34.12
C GLU A 148 -15.41 -3.48 -34.13
N GLU A 149 -15.86 -4.06 -33.02
CA GLU A 149 -17.24 -4.53 -32.89
C GLU A 149 -18.24 -3.35 -32.90
N ALA A 150 -17.89 -2.25 -32.25
CA ALA A 150 -18.68 -1.03 -32.28
C ALA A 150 -18.76 -0.43 -33.69
N GLU A 151 -17.64 -0.39 -34.43
CA GLU A 151 -17.62 0.08 -35.83
C GLU A 151 -18.52 -0.77 -36.73
N LYS A 152 -18.44 -2.11 -36.65
CA LYS A 152 -19.29 -3.01 -37.44
C LYS A 152 -20.78 -2.81 -37.15
N LYS A 153 -21.15 -2.62 -35.87
CA LYS A 153 -22.54 -2.35 -35.48
C LYS A 153 -23.03 -1.02 -36.06
N ILE A 154 -22.18 0.01 -36.05
CA ILE A 154 -22.49 1.32 -36.64
C ILE A 154 -22.65 1.20 -38.16
N GLU A 155 -21.76 0.48 -38.84
CA GLU A 155 -21.83 0.24 -40.29
C GLU A 155 -23.11 -0.52 -40.68
N GLU A 156 -23.47 -1.57 -39.94
CA GLU A 156 -24.68 -2.34 -40.17
C GLU A 156 -25.96 -1.50 -39.96
N GLN A 157 -26.00 -0.71 -38.87
CA GLN A 157 -27.08 0.23 -38.62
C GLN A 157 -27.19 1.29 -39.73
N LEU A 158 -26.06 1.79 -40.23
CA LEU A 158 -26.03 2.74 -41.32
C LEU A 158 -26.53 2.11 -42.62
N ASN A 159 -26.12 0.88 -42.93
CA ASN A 159 -26.56 0.16 -44.13
C ASN A 159 -28.07 -0.11 -44.09
N LYS A 160 -28.60 -0.59 -42.95
CA LYS A 160 -30.04 -0.80 -42.75
C LYS A 160 -30.84 0.50 -42.92
N LYS A 161 -30.31 1.62 -42.44
CA LYS A 161 -30.92 2.96 -42.61
C LYS A 161 -30.87 3.45 -44.06
N LEU A 162 -29.81 3.11 -44.82
CA LEU A 162 -29.67 3.44 -46.24
C LEU A 162 -30.57 2.59 -47.14
N GLU A 163 -30.83 1.34 -46.75
CA GLU A 163 -31.74 0.41 -47.46
C GLU A 163 -33.24 0.73 -47.24
N GLY A 164 -33.56 1.75 -46.43
CA GLY A 164 -34.91 2.30 -46.31
C GLY A 164 -35.87 1.50 -45.43
N GLU A 165 -35.37 0.54 -44.63
CA GLU A 165 -36.15 -0.06 -43.55
C GLU A 165 -36.36 0.97 -42.42
N GLU A 166 -37.61 1.27 -42.07
CA GLU A 166 -37.90 2.17 -40.95
C GLU A 166 -37.27 1.62 -39.66
N PRO A 167 -36.68 2.49 -38.81
CA PRO A 167 -36.17 2.04 -37.53
C PRO A 167 -37.35 1.65 -36.65
N ASP A 168 -37.48 0.35 -36.36
CA ASP A 168 -38.41 -0.13 -35.36
C ASP A 168 -38.12 0.57 -34.03
N LYS A 169 -39.15 1.24 -33.52
CA LYS A 169 -39.05 2.29 -32.48
C LYS A 169 -38.92 1.72 -31.06
N GLU A 170 -38.43 0.50 -30.89
CA GLU A 170 -38.46 -0.21 -29.60
C GLU A 170 -37.12 -0.32 -28.86
N GLU A 171 -35.98 -0.03 -29.47
CA GLU A 171 -34.68 -0.12 -28.76
C GLU A 171 -34.26 1.20 -28.08
N LYS A 172 -35.16 1.82 -27.32
CA LYS A 172 -34.82 2.99 -26.45
C LYS A 172 -34.92 2.70 -24.96
N LYS A 173 -34.80 1.43 -24.58
CA LYS A 173 -34.68 0.99 -23.19
C LYS A 173 -33.61 -0.08 -23.12
N GLU A 174 -32.70 0.08 -22.17
CA GLU A 174 -31.56 -0.80 -21.88
C GLU A 174 -30.44 -0.54 -22.91
N GLU A 175 -29.41 0.24 -22.62
CA GLU A 175 -28.33 -0.13 -21.71
C GLU A 175 -27.95 1.05 -20.80
N LYS A 176 -28.52 1.04 -19.59
CA LYS A 176 -27.75 1.45 -18.41
C LYS A 176 -27.11 0.18 -17.85
N GLU A 177 -26.57 -0.66 -18.74
CA GLU A 177 -25.80 -1.83 -18.36
C GLU A 177 -24.40 -1.33 -18.04
N GLU A 178 -23.92 -1.82 -16.91
CA GLU A 178 -22.71 -1.38 -16.25
C GLU A 178 -21.55 -1.36 -17.24
N SER A 179 -20.77 -0.27 -17.20
CA SER A 179 -19.61 0.04 -18.05
C SER A 179 -18.48 -0.99 -17.92
N THR A 180 -18.74 -2.23 -18.33
CA THR A 180 -17.82 -3.37 -18.32
C THR A 180 -16.80 -3.28 -19.45
N GLY A 181 -17.04 -2.39 -20.43
CA GLY A 181 -16.08 -2.01 -21.46
C GLY A 181 -14.82 -1.36 -20.89
N VAL A 182 -13.69 -1.61 -21.55
CA VAL A 182 -12.48 -0.81 -21.37
C VAL A 182 -12.85 0.61 -21.82
N THR A 183 -12.42 1.65 -21.11
CA THR A 183 -12.68 3.04 -21.53
C THR A 183 -11.54 3.53 -22.42
N LEU A 184 -11.84 4.45 -23.35
CA LEU A 184 -10.81 5.06 -24.22
C LEU A 184 -9.70 5.72 -23.38
N ASP A 185 -10.07 6.48 -22.34
CA ASP A 185 -9.11 7.11 -21.42
C ASP A 185 -8.15 6.08 -20.81
N TYR A 186 -8.68 4.92 -20.40
CA TYR A 186 -7.85 3.87 -19.82
C TYR A 186 -6.92 3.23 -20.86
N ALA A 187 -7.37 3.03 -22.09
CA ALA A 187 -6.53 2.53 -23.17
C ALA A 187 -5.40 3.51 -23.53
N LEU A 188 -5.69 4.82 -23.59
CA LEU A 188 -4.70 5.87 -23.82
C LEU A 188 -3.68 5.95 -22.70
N ARG A 189 -4.13 5.83 -21.45
CA ARG A 189 -3.28 5.73 -20.27
C ARG A 189 -2.34 4.52 -20.36
N CYS A 190 -2.86 3.34 -20.69
CA CYS A 190 -2.05 2.13 -20.89
C CYS A 190 -0.99 2.33 -21.98
N LYS A 191 -1.35 2.97 -23.10
CA LYS A 191 -0.41 3.33 -24.17
C LYS A 191 0.69 4.26 -23.66
N ALA A 192 0.34 5.33 -22.94
CA ALA A 192 1.32 6.27 -22.40
C ALA A 192 2.31 5.60 -21.43
N ILE A 193 1.84 4.66 -20.61
CA ILE A 193 2.69 3.86 -19.72
C ILE A 193 3.59 2.92 -20.53
N LEU A 194 3.04 2.21 -21.53
CA LEU A 194 3.80 1.31 -22.38
C LEU A 194 4.92 2.01 -23.14
N VAL A 195 4.65 3.18 -23.72
CA VAL A 195 5.66 4.01 -24.39
C VAL A 195 6.84 4.37 -23.47
N LYS A 196 6.62 4.47 -22.15
CA LYS A 196 7.69 4.74 -21.18
C LYS A 196 8.43 3.47 -20.72
N LEU A 197 7.83 2.31 -20.89
CA LEU A 197 8.38 1.04 -20.45
C LEU A 197 9.11 0.34 -21.60
N ASP A 198 8.46 0.23 -22.75
CA ASP A 198 8.85 -0.58 -23.90
C ASP A 198 9.00 0.38 -25.09
N ASP A 199 10.20 0.95 -25.25
CA ASP A 199 10.52 1.93 -26.32
C ASP A 199 10.44 1.30 -27.73
N ASP A 200 10.31 -0.03 -27.83
CA ASP A 200 10.47 -0.81 -29.05
C ASP A 200 9.15 -1.25 -29.72
N GLU A 201 7.98 -1.03 -29.10
CA GLU A 201 6.68 -1.46 -29.68
C GLU A 201 5.70 -0.30 -29.91
N ASP A 202 5.51 0.02 -31.20
CA ASP A 202 4.44 0.89 -31.68
C ASP A 202 3.08 0.17 -31.53
N ILE A 203 2.43 0.36 -30.38
CA ILE A 203 1.09 -0.18 -30.13
C ILE A 203 0.04 0.88 -30.49
N GLU A 204 -0.73 0.56 -31.52
CA GLU A 204 -1.85 1.39 -31.98
C GLU A 204 -3.09 1.17 -31.10
N VAL A 205 -3.64 2.28 -30.61
CA VAL A 205 -4.95 2.32 -29.95
C VAL A 205 -5.93 2.84 -30.99
N LYS A 206 -6.90 2.01 -31.39
CA LYS A 206 -7.91 2.40 -32.37
C LYS A 206 -8.85 3.47 -31.80
N GLY A 207 -9.24 4.43 -32.64
CA GLY A 207 -10.12 5.54 -32.26
C GLY A 207 -9.45 6.68 -31.48
N GLN A 208 -8.11 6.74 -31.44
CA GLN A 208 -7.33 7.87 -30.92
C GLN A 208 -7.18 9.00 -31.95
#